data_AF-A0A6B2UKL3-F1
#
_entry.id   AF-A0A6B2UKL3-F1
#
_cell.length_a   1.000
_cell.length_b   1.000
_cell.length_c   1.000
_cell.angle_alpha   90.00
_cell.angle_beta   90.00
_cell.angle_gamma   90.00
#
_symmetry.space_group_name_H-M   'P 1'
#
loop_
_entity.id
_entity.type
_entity.pdbx_description
1 polymer ?
#
loop_
_entity_poly.entity_id
_entity_poly.type
_entity_poly.pdbx_seq_one_letter_code
_entity_poly.pdbx_strand_id
1 'polypeptide(L)'
;DGGRAITALAAEARPLLPADDPRLRVLTWMGEGLYELVASSWQSLAGGPPLTVADIDALAVAARRQPLRAAGLLHHLLTRATAPEATPLRTRAHALLTTWCGDFADALGLRAIPPRDQVGHQAATALAAAEAALEETGGG
;
A
#
# COMPACT_ATOMS: atom_id res chain seq x y z
N ASP A 1 2.83 -13.09 4.60
CA ASP A 1 1.45 -13.57 4.88
C ASP A 1 0.33 -12.54 4.74
N GLY A 2 0.54 -11.25 5.03
CA GLY A 2 -0.56 -10.25 5.05
C GLY A 2 -1.39 -10.12 3.75
N GLY A 3 -0.75 -10.19 2.57
CA GLY A 3 -1.45 -10.17 1.28
C GLY A 3 -2.47 -11.31 1.13
N ARG A 4 -2.11 -12.54 1.54
CA ARG A 4 -3.03 -13.69 1.50
C ARG A 4 -4.20 -13.50 2.46
N ALA A 5 -3.93 -13.04 3.68
CA ALA A 5 -4.96 -12.84 4.69
C ALA A 5 -6.03 -11.83 4.23
N ILE A 6 -5.62 -10.71 3.64
CA ILE A 6 -6.58 -9.70 3.16
C ILE A 6 -7.30 -10.15 1.89
N THR A 7 -6.64 -10.87 0.98
CA THR A 7 -7.29 -11.43 -0.22
C THR A 7 -8.36 -12.47 0.16
N ALA A 8 -8.08 -13.33 1.15
CA ALA A 8 -9.07 -14.29 1.64
C ALA A 8 -10.28 -13.59 2.27
N LEU A 9 -10.06 -12.57 3.09
CA LEU A 9 -11.14 -11.79 3.69
C LEU A 9 -11.96 -11.00 2.64
N ALA A 10 -11.29 -10.50 1.59
CA ALA A 10 -11.96 -9.83 0.48
C ALA A 10 -12.83 -10.80 -0.35
N ALA A 11 -12.37 -12.03 -0.54
CA ALA A 11 -13.15 -13.08 -1.19
C ALA A 11 -14.39 -13.47 -0.37
N GLU A 12 -14.25 -13.61 0.95
CA GLU A 12 -15.35 -13.87 1.89
C GLU A 12 -16.38 -12.74 1.87
N ALA A 13 -15.93 -11.48 1.82
CA ALA A 13 -16.79 -10.30 1.80
C ALA A 13 -17.52 -10.08 0.46
N ARG A 14 -17.03 -10.64 -0.65
CA ARG A 14 -17.48 -10.34 -2.02
C ARG A 14 -19.00 -10.30 -2.19
N PRO A 15 -19.81 -11.25 -1.67
CA PRO A 15 -21.26 -11.24 -1.87
C PRO A 15 -21.98 -10.04 -1.22
N LEU A 16 -21.34 -9.38 -0.27
CA LEU A 16 -21.90 -8.27 0.50
C LEU A 16 -21.51 -6.89 -0.07
N LEU A 17 -20.64 -6.86 -1.08
CA LEU A 17 -20.06 -5.63 -1.62
C LEU A 17 -20.73 -5.22 -2.94
N PRO A 18 -20.89 -3.91 -3.17
CA PRO A 18 -21.44 -3.40 -4.43
C PRO A 18 -20.52 -3.73 -5.60
N ALA A 19 -21.02 -4.52 -6.57
CA ALA A 19 -20.24 -5.03 -7.71
C ALA A 19 -19.60 -3.90 -8.55
N ASP A 20 -20.28 -2.77 -8.69
CA ASP A 20 -19.84 -1.65 -9.55
C ASP A 20 -18.91 -0.64 -8.84
N ASP A 21 -18.58 -0.84 -7.55
CA ASP A 21 -17.73 0.12 -6.83
C ASP A 21 -16.28 0.07 -7.36
N PRO A 22 -15.70 1.21 -7.78
CA PRO A 22 -14.34 1.27 -8.30
C PRO A 22 -13.28 0.73 -7.32
N ARG A 23 -13.52 0.83 -6.01
CA ARG A 23 -12.60 0.31 -4.99
C ARG A 23 -12.60 -1.21 -4.96
N LEU A 24 -13.74 -1.85 -5.26
CA LEU A 24 -13.83 -3.30 -5.36
C LEU A 24 -13.02 -3.82 -6.55
N ARG A 25 -13.01 -3.10 -7.68
CA ARG A 25 -12.15 -3.43 -8.82
C ARG A 25 -10.68 -3.37 -8.46
N VAL A 26 -10.26 -2.31 -7.76
CA VAL A 26 -8.88 -2.19 -7.27
C VAL A 26 -8.53 -3.34 -6.33
N LEU A 27 -9.38 -3.66 -5.35
CA LEU A 27 -9.15 -4.75 -4.41
C LEU A 27 -9.08 -6.12 -5.11
N THR A 28 -9.89 -6.32 -6.14
CA THR A 28 -9.87 -7.52 -6.98
C THR A 28 -8.54 -7.65 -7.71
N TRP A 29 -8.13 -6.61 -8.43
CA TRP A 29 -6.85 -6.59 -9.14
C TRP A 29 -5.65 -6.80 -8.20
N MET A 30 -5.70 -6.24 -6.99
CA MET A 30 -4.67 -6.48 -5.97
C MET A 30 -4.57 -7.96 -5.57
N GLY A 31 -5.71 -8.66 -5.47
CA GLY A 31 -5.78 -10.08 -5.14
C GLY A 31 -5.45 -11.03 -6.30
N GLU A 32 -5.57 -10.57 -7.54
CA GLU A 32 -5.34 -11.35 -8.78
C GLU A 32 -3.88 -11.30 -9.27
N GLY A 33 -2.93 -11.29 -8.34
CA GLY A 33 -1.50 -11.43 -8.65
C GLY A 33 -0.72 -10.12 -8.78
N LEU A 34 -1.28 -8.98 -8.38
CA LEU A 34 -0.48 -7.74 -8.27
C LEU A 34 0.71 -7.93 -7.31
N TYR A 35 0.52 -8.62 -6.20
CA TYR A 35 1.60 -8.86 -5.24
C TYR A 35 2.74 -9.65 -5.89
N GLU A 36 2.42 -10.70 -6.63
CA GLU A 36 3.36 -11.52 -7.38
C GLU A 36 4.03 -10.75 -8.52
N LEU A 37 3.28 -9.89 -9.23
CA LEU A 37 3.83 -9.02 -10.26
C LEU A 37 4.83 -8.00 -9.69
N VAL A 38 4.52 -7.39 -8.56
CA VAL A 38 5.43 -6.45 -7.90
C VAL A 38 6.66 -7.20 -7.39
N ALA A 39 6.48 -8.35 -6.75
CA ALA A 39 7.59 -9.17 -6.29
C ALA A 39 8.51 -9.62 -7.44
N SER A 40 7.95 -10.02 -8.60
CA SER A 40 8.73 -10.43 -9.76
C SER A 40 9.49 -9.26 -10.39
N SER A 41 8.90 -8.06 -10.40
CA SER A 41 9.58 -6.86 -10.93
C SER A 41 10.85 -6.50 -10.16
N TRP A 42 10.97 -6.92 -8.90
CA TRP A 42 12.14 -6.70 -8.06
C TRP A 42 13.22 -7.78 -8.20
N GLN A 43 12.94 -8.90 -8.88
CA GLN A 43 13.94 -9.96 -9.05
C GLN A 43 15.18 -9.48 -9.82
N SER A 44 15.01 -8.50 -10.72
CA SER A 44 16.11 -7.88 -11.46
C SER A 44 17.13 -7.17 -10.54
N LEU A 45 16.70 -6.71 -9.36
CA LEU A 45 17.56 -6.05 -8.38
C LEU A 45 18.62 -7.01 -7.81
N ALA A 46 18.37 -8.32 -7.81
CA ALA A 46 19.33 -9.32 -7.31
C ALA A 46 20.57 -9.47 -8.21
N GLY A 47 20.50 -9.05 -9.48
CA GLY A 47 21.64 -9.05 -10.41
C GLY A 47 22.35 -7.70 -10.52
N GLY A 48 21.89 -6.69 -9.78
CA GLY A 48 22.43 -5.33 -9.81
C GLY A 48 23.59 -5.09 -8.83
N PRO A 49 24.04 -3.84 -8.70
CA PRO A 49 24.97 -3.44 -7.64
C PRO A 49 24.45 -3.81 -6.24
N PRO A 50 25.32 -3.95 -5.24
CA PRO A 50 24.90 -4.22 -3.86
C PRO A 50 23.87 -3.21 -3.38
N LEU A 51 22.73 -3.69 -2.86
CA LEU A 51 21.68 -2.85 -2.31
C LEU A 51 22.17 -2.12 -1.06
N THR A 52 21.85 -0.83 -0.96
CA THR A 52 22.05 -0.05 0.26
C THR A 52 20.95 -0.35 1.28
N VAL A 53 21.15 0.08 2.53
CA VAL A 53 20.09 0.04 3.56
C VAL A 53 18.85 0.81 3.10
N ALA A 54 19.03 1.96 2.45
CA ALA A 54 17.92 2.77 1.95
C ALA A 54 17.11 2.04 0.88
N ASP A 55 17.77 1.27 0.00
CA ASP A 55 17.07 0.46 -1.02
C ASP A 55 16.24 -0.65 -0.36
N ILE A 56 16.82 -1.33 0.63
CA ILE A 56 16.13 -2.39 1.39
C ILE A 56 14.92 -1.81 2.12
N ASP A 57 15.08 -0.65 2.77
CA ASP A 57 13.99 0.04 3.46
C ASP A 57 12.90 0.49 2.48
N ALA A 58 13.26 1.00 1.30
CA ALA A 58 12.31 1.37 0.27
C ALA A 58 11.47 0.17 -0.21
N LEU A 59 12.09 -0.99 -0.40
CA LEU A 59 11.40 -2.24 -0.74
C LEU A 59 10.51 -2.71 0.42
N ALA A 60 11.01 -2.67 1.66
CA ALA A 60 10.27 -3.02 2.86
C ALA A 60 9.02 -2.14 3.04
N VAL A 61 9.15 -0.85 2.75
CA VAL A 61 8.09 0.15 2.72
C VAL A 61 7.07 -0.16 1.63
N ALA A 62 7.51 -0.39 0.39
CA ALA A 62 6.62 -0.68 -0.72
C ALA A 62 5.79 -1.96 -0.49
N ALA A 63 6.44 -3.03 -0.02
CA ALA A 63 5.81 -4.33 0.24
C ALA A 63 4.72 -4.26 1.32
N ARG A 64 4.93 -3.45 2.38
CA ARG A 64 3.97 -3.32 3.49
C ARG A 64 2.80 -2.40 3.19
N ARG A 65 2.98 -1.40 2.31
CA ARG A 65 1.91 -0.47 1.91
C ARG A 65 0.76 -1.14 1.17
N GLN A 66 1.04 -2.17 0.37
CA GLN A 66 0.01 -2.82 -0.44
C GLN A 66 -1.06 -3.55 0.41
N PRO A 67 -0.72 -4.48 1.34
CA PRO A 67 -1.74 -5.13 2.17
C PRO A 67 -2.48 -4.14 3.09
N LEU A 68 -1.81 -3.08 3.56
CA LEU A 68 -2.44 -1.99 4.31
C LEU A 68 -3.50 -1.25 3.48
N ARG A 69 -3.18 -0.92 2.22
CA ARG A 69 -4.13 -0.28 1.30
C ARG A 69 -5.31 -1.19 1.01
N ALA A 70 -5.08 -2.48 0.78
CA ALA A 70 -6.14 -3.46 0.59
C ALA A 70 -7.05 -3.55 1.84
N ALA A 71 -6.48 -3.59 3.04
CA ALA A 71 -7.23 -3.62 4.30
C ALA A 71 -8.08 -2.36 4.51
N GLY A 72 -7.51 -1.18 4.24
CA GLY A 72 -8.24 0.09 4.31
C GLY A 72 -9.39 0.17 3.31
N LEU A 73 -9.17 -0.26 2.05
CA LEU A 73 -10.22 -0.30 1.03
C LEU A 73 -11.35 -1.26 1.42
N LEU A 74 -11.02 -2.47 1.87
CA LEU A 74 -12.01 -3.45 2.31
C LEU A 74 -12.80 -2.95 3.52
N HIS A 75 -12.13 -2.38 4.52
CA HIS A 75 -12.79 -1.78 5.69
C HIS A 75 -13.76 -0.65 5.28
N HIS A 76 -13.36 0.21 4.35
CA HIS A 76 -14.22 1.27 3.83
C HIS A 76 -15.45 0.72 3.10
N LEU A 77 -15.27 -0.29 2.25
CA LEU A 77 -16.37 -0.96 1.55
C LEU A 77 -17.36 -1.61 2.53
N LEU A 78 -16.86 -2.33 3.53
CA LEU A 78 -17.67 -2.98 4.57
C LEU A 78 -18.35 -2.00 5.53
N THR A 79 -17.81 -0.79 5.67
CA THR A 79 -18.47 0.29 6.43
C THR A 79 -19.71 0.81 5.71
N ARG A 80 -19.76 0.69 4.40
CA ARG A 80 -20.87 1.14 3.55
C ARG A 80 -21.88 0.04 3.24
N ALA A 81 -21.57 -1.22 3.56
CA ALA A 81 -22.48 -2.34 3.40
C ALA A 81 -23.60 -2.30 4.45
N THR A 82 -24.83 -2.58 4.04
CA THR A 82 -26.02 -2.58 4.92
C THR A 82 -26.31 -3.95 5.54
N ALA A 83 -25.73 -5.01 4.98
CA ALA A 83 -25.90 -6.38 5.46
C ALA A 83 -25.31 -6.55 6.88
N PRO A 84 -26.06 -7.09 7.86
CA PRO A 84 -25.55 -7.36 9.20
C PRO A 84 -24.26 -8.20 9.22
N GLU A 85 -24.14 -9.13 8.27
CA GLU A 85 -23.00 -10.01 8.04
C GLU A 85 -21.71 -9.24 7.72
N ALA A 86 -21.80 -7.99 7.27
CA ALA A 86 -20.62 -7.15 7.03
C ALA A 86 -19.92 -6.71 8.31
N THR A 87 -20.61 -6.69 9.46
CA THR A 87 -20.05 -6.25 10.74
C THR A 87 -18.86 -7.09 11.21
N PRO A 88 -18.95 -8.43 11.34
CA PRO A 88 -17.81 -9.25 11.75
C PRO A 88 -16.63 -9.14 10.77
N LEU A 89 -16.89 -9.05 9.47
CA LEU A 89 -15.86 -8.87 8.45
C LEU A 89 -15.16 -7.50 8.59
N ARG A 90 -15.93 -6.44 8.87
CA ARG A 90 -15.40 -5.09 9.10
C ARG A 90 -14.47 -5.07 10.30
N THR A 91 -14.86 -5.74 11.39
CA THR A 91 -14.04 -5.89 12.61
C THR A 91 -12.75 -6.62 12.32
N ARG A 92 -12.80 -7.74 11.57
CA ARG A 92 -11.59 -8.48 11.16
C ARG A 92 -10.68 -7.63 10.27
N ALA A 93 -11.23 -6.90 9.30
CA ALA A 93 -10.46 -5.99 8.44
C ALA A 93 -9.80 -4.85 9.25
N HIS A 94 -10.52 -4.30 10.23
CA HIS A 94 -9.98 -3.26 11.12
C HIS A 94 -8.87 -3.80 12.03
N ALA A 95 -9.01 -5.01 12.55
CA ALA A 95 -7.97 -5.66 13.36
C ALA A 95 -6.69 -5.87 12.54
N LEU A 96 -6.80 -6.41 11.32
CA LEU A 96 -5.66 -6.57 10.41
C LEU A 96 -4.98 -5.22 10.11
N LEU A 97 -5.79 -4.19 9.79
CA LEU A 97 -5.28 -2.84 9.54
C LEU A 97 -4.51 -2.29 10.75
N THR A 98 -5.08 -2.44 11.95
CA THR A 98 -4.48 -1.92 13.19
C THR A 98 -3.18 -2.64 13.52
N THR A 99 -3.16 -3.97 13.46
CA THR A 99 -1.96 -4.77 13.70
C THR A 99 -0.86 -4.42 12.71
N TRP A 100 -1.16 -4.41 11.41
CA TRP A 100 -0.13 -4.13 10.41
C TRP A 100 0.35 -2.68 10.42
N CYS A 101 -0.50 -1.72 10.80
CA CYS A 101 -0.06 -0.35 11.05
C CYS A 101 0.94 -0.29 12.21
N GLY A 102 0.68 -1.02 13.30
CA GLY A 102 1.61 -1.17 14.43
C GLY A 102 2.93 -1.81 13.99
N ASP A 103 2.87 -2.99 13.38
CA ASP A 103 4.06 -3.69 12.87
C ASP A 103 4.88 -2.81 11.91
N PHE A 104 4.21 -2.01 11.08
CA PHE A 104 4.87 -1.12 10.14
C PHE A 104 5.53 0.08 10.82
N ALA A 105 4.87 0.66 11.83
CA ALA A 105 5.43 1.73 12.64
C ALA A 105 6.66 1.28 13.42
N ASP A 106 6.58 0.11 14.04
CA ASP A 106 7.66 -0.47 14.85
C ASP A 106 8.87 -0.85 13.98
N ALA A 107 8.63 -1.53 12.85
CA ALA A 107 9.71 -2.03 11.99
C ALA A 107 10.56 -0.92 11.36
N LEU A 108 9.98 0.26 11.13
CA LEU A 108 10.67 1.38 10.47
C LEU A 108 10.94 2.56 11.42
N GLY A 109 10.63 2.42 12.71
CA GLY A 109 10.73 3.52 13.66
C GLY A 109 9.99 4.77 13.20
N LEU A 110 8.78 4.59 12.63
CA LEU A 110 8.04 5.69 12.01
C LEU A 110 7.73 6.75 13.05
N ARG A 111 8.02 8.00 12.71
CA ARG A 111 7.70 9.16 13.53
C ARG A 111 6.60 9.96 12.86
N ALA A 112 5.65 10.44 13.64
CA ALA A 112 4.63 11.35 13.15
C ALA A 112 5.30 12.65 12.67
N ILE A 113 5.13 12.97 11.39
CA ILE A 113 5.58 14.23 10.81
C ILE A 113 4.36 15.14 10.69
N PRO A 114 4.41 16.39 11.18
CA PRO A 114 3.30 17.33 11.00
C PRO A 114 2.92 17.49 9.52
N PRO A 115 1.62 17.57 9.17
CA PRO A 115 1.20 17.69 7.76
C PRO A 115 1.85 18.86 7.02
N ARG A 116 2.06 19.98 7.73
CA ARG A 116 2.77 21.16 7.18
C ARG A 116 4.17 20.81 6.69
N ASP A 117 4.90 20.04 7.48
CA ASP A 117 6.29 19.66 7.18
C ASP A 117 6.33 18.61 6.07
N GLN A 118 5.35 17.68 6.04
CA GLN A 118 5.17 16.74 4.93
C GLN A 118 4.95 17.48 3.61
N VAL A 119 4.03 18.46 3.58
CA VAL A 119 3.74 19.26 2.37
C VAL A 119 4.97 20.04 1.94
N GLY A 120 5.67 20.70 2.88
CA GLY A 120 6.89 21.44 2.59
C GLY A 120 7.97 20.57 1.97
N HIS A 121 8.21 19.39 2.54
CA HIS A 121 9.19 18.43 2.02
C HIS A 121 8.79 17.89 0.63
N GLN A 122 7.54 17.46 0.45
CA GLN A 122 7.08 16.93 -0.84
C GLN A 122 7.15 17.97 -1.96
N ALA A 123 6.79 19.23 -1.67
CA ALA A 123 6.91 20.33 -2.64
C ALA A 123 8.38 20.59 -3.02
N ALA A 124 9.28 20.64 -2.03
CA ALA A 124 10.71 20.83 -2.28
C ALA A 124 11.31 19.68 -3.11
N THR A 125 10.97 18.43 -2.79
CA THR A 125 11.41 17.25 -3.55
C THR A 125 10.91 17.28 -4.98
N ALA A 126 9.64 17.65 -5.20
CA ALA A 126 9.07 17.76 -6.54
C ALA A 126 9.76 18.85 -7.37
N LEU A 127 10.06 20.00 -6.75
CA LEU A 127 10.79 21.10 -7.41
C LEU A 127 12.21 20.67 -7.78
N ALA A 128 12.96 20.08 -6.84
CA ALA A 128 14.31 19.61 -7.09
C ALA A 128 14.37 18.54 -8.19
N ALA A 129 13.40 17.62 -8.22
CA ALA A 129 13.31 16.62 -9.28
C ALA A 129 13.02 17.26 -10.66
N ALA A 130 12.18 18.29 -10.71
CA ALA A 130 11.89 19.02 -11.94
C ALA A 130 13.11 19.83 -12.43
N GLU A 131 13.83 20.48 -11.52
CA GLU A 131 15.08 21.20 -11.81
C GLU A 131 16.14 20.24 -12.38
N ALA A 132 16.37 19.11 -11.74
CA ALA A 132 17.31 18.09 -12.21
C ALA A 132 16.94 17.56 -13.62
N ALA A 133 15.66 17.31 -13.87
CA ALA A 133 15.20 16.86 -15.18
C ALA A 133 15.42 17.94 -16.27
N LEU A 134 15.24 19.22 -15.95
CA LEU A 134 15.49 20.32 -16.88
C LEU A 134 16.99 20.48 -17.17
N GLU A 135 17.86 20.30 -16.17
CA GLU A 135 19.31 20.32 -16.34
C GLU A 135 19.79 19.18 -17.24
N GLU A 136 19.27 17.96 -17.07
CA GLU A 136 19.55 16.83 -17.97
C GLU A 136 19.11 17.08 -19.42
N THR A 137 18.05 17.86 -19.62
CA THR A 137 17.51 18.16 -20.97
C THR A 137 18.23 19.35 -21.63
N GLY A 138 18.85 20.24 -20.85
CA GLY A 138 19.55 21.44 -21.32
C GLY A 138 21.06 21.26 -21.55
N GLY A 139 21.63 20.09 -21.21
CA GLY A 139 23.05 19.76 -21.37
C GLY A 139 23.42 19.06 -22.69
N GLY A 140 22.64 19.26 -23.76
CA GLY A 140 22.90 18.74 -25.11
C GLY A 140 23.50 19.76 -26.06
#